data_AF-A0A6U2A3F2-F1
#
_entry.id   AF-A0A6U2A3F2-F1
#
_cell.length_a   1.000
_cell.length_b   1.000
_cell.length_c   1.000
_cell.angle_alpha   90.00
_cell.angle_beta   90.00
_cell.angle_gamma   90.00
#
_symmetry.space_group_name_H-M   'P 1'
#
loop_
_entity.id
_entity.type
_entity.pdbx_description
1 polymer ?
#
loop_
_entity_poly.entity_id
_entity_poly.type
_entity_poly.pdbx_seq_one_letter_code
_entity_poly.pdbx_strand_id
1 'polypeptide(L)'
;DRAISCEGGNPTPYVNAALCVMNTPTMDGRGPPDVPEAVRLLTRAIEVDPQFHAAYVHLGQLKLSTATDLTGAGEVVALYDRGLELCRTAEELKDIVSMRILTVAQIDAARSLKMETLNMQ
;
A
#
# COMPACT_ATOMS: atom_id res chain seq x y z
N ASP A 1 16.44 -6.27 8.56
CA ASP A 1 16.39 -7.50 9.39
C ASP A 1 16.80 -7.30 10.84
N ARG A 2 18.04 -6.88 11.15
CA ARG A 2 18.47 -6.71 12.56
C ARG A 2 17.61 -5.75 13.39
N ALA A 3 17.09 -4.68 12.77
CA ALA A 3 16.16 -3.77 13.45
C ALA A 3 14.83 -4.46 13.84
N ILE A 4 14.26 -5.26 12.94
CA ILE A 4 13.04 -6.05 13.20
C ILE A 4 13.28 -7.07 14.31
N SER A 5 14.45 -7.73 14.32
CA SER A 5 14.77 -8.72 15.35
C SER A 5 14.97 -8.12 16.74
N CYS A 6 15.46 -6.89 16.82
CA CYS A 6 15.72 -6.21 18.09
C CYS A 6 14.48 -5.49 18.63
N GLU A 7 13.62 -4.96 17.75
CA GLU A 7 12.46 -4.14 18.11
C GLU A 7 11.25 -4.49 17.23
N GLY A 8 10.77 -5.73 17.35
CA GLY A 8 9.67 -6.25 16.53
C GLY A 8 8.33 -5.54 16.71
N GLY A 9 8.19 -4.71 17.76
CA GLY A 9 7.04 -3.85 18.05
C GLY A 9 7.09 -2.47 17.38
N ASN A 10 8.19 -2.11 16.71
CA ASN A 10 8.28 -0.88 15.94
C ASN A 10 7.81 -1.17 14.49
N PRO A 11 6.80 -0.48 13.96
CA PRO A 11 6.31 -0.70 12.60
C PRO A 11 7.26 -0.13 11.52
N THR A 12 8.10 0.85 11.87
CA THR A 12 8.95 1.58 10.92
C THR A 12 9.94 0.69 10.18
N PRO A 13 10.68 -0.23 10.84
CA PRO A 13 11.56 -1.17 10.16
C PRO A 13 10.87 -2.03 9.09
N TYR A 14 9.60 -2.38 9.27
CA TYR A 14 8.86 -3.18 8.29
C TYR A 14 8.52 -2.37 7.04
N VAL A 15 8.07 -1.11 7.19
CA VAL A 15 7.84 -0.22 6.04
C VAL A 15 9.13 0.07 5.31
N ASN A 16 10.21 0.38 6.03
CA ASN A 16 11.51 0.63 5.40
C ASN A 16 12.02 -0.61 4.64
N ALA A 17 11.87 -1.80 5.22
CA ALA A 17 12.22 -3.04 4.54
C ALA A 17 11.36 -3.25 3.27
N ALA A 18 10.05 -2.98 3.32
CA ALA A 18 9.19 -3.08 2.16
C ALA A 18 9.61 -2.12 1.04
N LEU A 19 9.93 -0.87 1.38
CA LEU A 19 10.44 0.11 0.42
C LEU A 19 11.81 -0.29 -0.16
N CYS A 20 12.69 -0.88 0.67
CA CYS A 20 13.94 -1.45 0.18
C CYS A 20 13.70 -2.59 -0.81
N VAL A 21 12.79 -3.51 -0.51
CA VAL A 21 12.41 -4.61 -1.40
C VAL A 21 11.88 -4.07 -2.72
N MET A 22 10.99 -3.05 -2.67
CA MET A 22 10.42 -2.42 -3.86
C MET A 22 11.46 -1.68 -4.72
N ASN A 23 12.54 -1.20 -4.12
CA ASN A 23 13.62 -0.49 -4.83
C ASN A 23 14.80 -1.40 -5.22
N THR A 24 14.78 -2.68 -4.84
CA THR A 24 15.88 -3.63 -5.08
C THR A 24 15.48 -4.70 -6.09
N PRO A 25 16.24 -4.91 -7.17
CA PRO A 25 15.98 -5.99 -8.13
C PRO A 25 16.19 -7.38 -7.51
N THR A 26 15.34 -8.35 -7.86
CA THR A 26 15.34 -9.71 -7.28
C THR A 26 16.41 -10.67 -7.83
N MET A 27 16.95 -10.42 -9.03
CA MET A 27 17.97 -11.24 -9.70
C MET A 27 19.07 -10.36 -10.29
N ASP A 28 20.32 -10.44 -9.80
CA ASP A 28 21.54 -9.83 -10.39
C ASP A 28 21.37 -8.40 -10.98
N GLY A 29 20.49 -7.59 -10.40
CA GLY A 29 20.18 -6.23 -10.88
C GLY A 29 19.18 -6.11 -12.04
N ARG A 30 18.49 -7.18 -12.45
CA ARG A 30 17.62 -7.21 -13.65
C ARG A 30 16.18 -7.69 -13.43
N GLY A 31 15.88 -8.31 -12.29
CA GLY A 31 14.53 -8.81 -11.98
C GLY A 31 13.59 -7.72 -11.45
N PRO A 32 12.26 -7.85 -11.63
CA PRO A 32 11.30 -6.96 -11.00
C PRO A 32 11.39 -7.09 -9.46
N PRO A 33 10.97 -6.07 -8.70
CA PRO A 33 10.93 -6.14 -7.24
C PRO A 33 10.04 -7.27 -6.72
N ASP A 34 10.34 -7.79 -5.52
CA ASP A 34 9.52 -8.81 -4.86
C ASP A 34 8.27 -8.16 -4.23
N VAL A 35 7.24 -7.97 -5.06
CA VAL A 35 5.96 -7.40 -4.62
C VAL A 35 5.31 -8.22 -3.50
N PRO A 36 5.22 -9.57 -3.58
CA PRO A 36 4.68 -10.38 -2.48
C PRO A 36 5.35 -10.12 -1.13
N GLU A 37 6.68 -10.03 -1.09
CA GLU A 37 7.40 -9.77 0.15
C GLU A 37 7.16 -8.35 0.67
N ALA A 38 7.12 -7.34 -0.21
CA ALA A 38 6.78 -5.98 0.18
C ALA A 38 5.36 -5.87 0.76
N VAL A 39 4.37 -6.55 0.16
CA VAL A 39 2.99 -6.63 0.70
C VAL A 39 2.99 -7.29 2.09
N ARG A 40 3.73 -8.38 2.28
CA ARG A 40 3.83 -9.08 3.56
C ARG A 40 4.41 -8.17 4.65
N LEU A 41 5.47 -7.42 4.34
CA LEU A 41 6.12 -6.49 5.26
C LEU A 41 5.20 -5.33 5.64
N LEU A 42 4.50 -4.72 4.67
CA LEU A 42 3.55 -3.63 4.93
C LEU A 42 2.33 -4.10 5.73
N THR A 43 1.84 -5.31 5.45
CA THR A 43 0.76 -5.93 6.24
C THR A 43 1.21 -6.14 7.68
N ARG A 44 2.45 -6.62 7.87
CA ARG A 44 3.01 -6.79 9.21
C ARG A 44 3.17 -5.47 9.96
N ALA A 45 3.52 -4.39 9.28
CA ALA A 45 3.57 -3.06 9.89
C ALA A 45 2.21 -2.64 10.49
N ILE A 46 1.11 -2.92 9.77
CA ILE A 46 -0.26 -2.66 10.24
C ILE A 46 -0.64 -3.58 11.41
N GLU A 47 -0.22 -4.85 11.40
CA GLU A 47 -0.48 -5.77 12.52
C GLU A 47 0.25 -5.35 13.80
N VAL A 48 1.47 -4.82 13.65
CA VAL A 48 2.30 -4.36 14.76
C VAL A 48 1.76 -3.05 15.33
N ASP A 49 1.40 -2.10 14.47
CA ASP A 49 0.77 -0.85 14.85
C ASP A 49 -0.37 -0.51 13.87
N PRO A 50 -1.63 -0.80 14.24
CA PRO A 50 -2.78 -0.48 13.42
C PRO A 50 -2.96 1.01 13.14
N GLN A 51 -2.34 1.90 13.92
CA GLN A 51 -2.42 3.35 13.73
C GLN A 51 -1.29 3.89 12.83
N PHE A 52 -0.42 3.02 12.30
CA PHE A 52 0.69 3.43 11.47
C PHE A 52 0.25 3.76 10.04
N HIS A 53 -0.26 4.99 9.85
CA HIS A 53 -0.86 5.48 8.60
C HIS A 53 0.03 5.24 7.36
N ALA A 54 1.34 5.40 7.48
CA ALA A 54 2.30 5.21 6.38
C ALA A 54 2.22 3.81 5.77
N ALA A 55 1.94 2.77 6.59
CA ALA A 55 1.79 1.42 6.07
C ALA A 55 0.53 1.27 5.21
N TYR A 56 -0.59 1.92 5.56
CA TYR A 56 -1.80 1.93 4.72
C TYR A 56 -1.55 2.64 3.39
N VAL A 57 -0.87 3.79 3.42
CA VAL A 57 -0.52 4.56 2.22
C VAL A 57 0.30 3.70 1.25
N HIS A 58 1.42 3.14 1.72
CA HIS A 58 2.31 2.33 0.89
C HIS A 58 1.67 1.01 0.44
N LEU A 59 0.91 0.33 1.31
CA LEU A 59 0.23 -0.92 0.96
C LEU A 59 -0.85 -0.69 -0.09
N GLY A 60 -1.63 0.38 0.06
CA GLY A 60 -2.65 0.74 -0.91
C GLY A 60 -2.06 1.12 -2.26
N GLN A 61 -0.97 1.91 -2.28
CA GLN A 61 -0.25 2.24 -3.53
C GLN A 61 0.24 0.98 -4.24
N LEU A 62 0.85 0.06 -3.48
CA LEU A 62 1.40 -1.17 -4.03
C LEU A 62 0.29 -2.08 -4.59
N LYS A 63 -0.78 -2.30 -3.82
CA LYS A 63 -1.95 -3.09 -4.26
C LYS A 63 -2.64 -2.46 -5.46
N LEU A 64 -2.76 -1.14 -5.50
CA LEU A 64 -3.37 -0.43 -6.63
C LEU A 64 -2.53 -0.57 -7.90
N SER A 65 -1.21 -0.47 -7.79
CA SER A 65 -0.29 -0.64 -8.92
C SER A 65 -0.26 -2.06 -9.49
N THR A 66 -0.71 -3.05 -8.71
CA THR A 66 -0.77 -4.46 -9.09
C THR A 66 -2.18 -4.99 -9.28
N ALA A 67 -3.19 -4.13 -9.15
CA ALA A 67 -4.58 -4.50 -9.35
C ALA A 67 -4.85 -4.84 -10.82
N THR A 68 -5.31 -6.06 -11.08
CA THR A 68 -5.65 -6.51 -12.43
C THR A 68 -7.04 -6.07 -12.87
N ASP A 69 -7.92 -5.80 -11.91
CA ASP A 69 -9.32 -5.45 -12.13
C ASP A 69 -9.81 -4.35 -11.16
N LEU A 70 -11.04 -3.88 -11.39
CA LEU A 70 -11.68 -2.89 -10.53
C LEU A 70 -12.05 -3.42 -9.14
N THR A 71 -12.10 -4.74 -8.94
CA THR A 71 -12.37 -5.35 -7.63
C THR A 71 -11.18 -5.13 -6.71
N GLY A 72 -9.97 -5.40 -7.19
CA GLY A 72 -8.73 -5.15 -6.45
C GLY A 72 -8.56 -3.67 -6.09
N ALA A 73 -8.92 -2.76 -7.00
CA ALA A 73 -8.93 -1.33 -6.70
C ALA A 73 -9.97 -0.98 -5.60
N GLY A 74 -11.13 -1.65 -5.59
CA GLY A 74 -12.13 -1.51 -4.52
C GLY A 74 -11.62 -1.97 -3.15
N GLU A 75 -10.85 -3.06 -3.09
CA GLU A 75 -10.20 -3.51 -1.86
C GLU A 75 -9.21 -2.46 -1.31
N VAL A 76 -8.54 -1.72 -2.19
CA VAL A 76 -7.65 -0.61 -1.80
C VAL A 76 -8.45 0.54 -1.16
N VAL A 77 -9.64 0.86 -1.67
CA VAL A 77 -10.52 1.85 -1.03
C VAL A 77 -10.90 1.40 0.38
N ALA A 78 -11.28 0.12 0.55
CA ALA A 78 -11.61 -0.43 1.86
C ALA A 78 -10.40 -0.42 2.83
N LEU A 79 -9.19 -0.66 2.31
CA LEU A 79 -7.96 -0.55 3.09
C LEU A 79 -7.74 0.89 3.59
N TYR A 80 -7.93 1.89 2.72
CA TYR A 80 -7.83 3.29 3.12
C TYR A 80 -8.92 3.70 4.10
N ASP A 81 -10.16 3.23 3.92
CA ASP A 81 -11.26 3.44 4.87
C ASP A 81 -10.89 2.96 6.27
N ARG A 82 -10.33 1.75 6.39
CA ARG A 82 -9.83 1.23 7.67
C ARG A 82 -8.70 2.09 8.25
N GLY A 83 -7.79 2.59 7.41
CA GLY A 83 -6.72 3.48 7.86
C GLY A 83 -7.26 4.82 8.41
N LEU A 84 -8.30 5.37 7.79
CA LEU A 84 -8.94 6.62 8.22
C LEU A 84 -9.59 6.53 9.59
N GLU A 85 -10.14 5.38 9.96
CA GLU A 85 -10.71 5.15 11.30
C GLU A 85 -9.67 5.26 12.43
N LEU A 86 -8.39 5.10 12.09
CA LEU A 86 -7.29 4.98 13.06
C LEU A 86 -6.33 6.19 13.05
N CYS A 87 -6.49 7.13 12.12
CA CYS A 87 -5.72 8.37 12.07
C CYS A 87 -5.94 9.23 13.32
N ARG A 88 -4.88 9.86 13.81
CA ARG A 88 -4.89 10.72 15.01
C ARG A 88 -4.57 12.17 14.71
N THR A 89 -3.93 12.45 13.58
CA THR A 89 -3.58 13.81 13.18
C THR A 89 -4.22 14.20 11.85
N ALA A 90 -4.35 15.51 11.63
CA ALA A 90 -4.85 16.04 10.37
C ALA A 90 -3.90 15.73 9.19
N GLU A 91 -2.60 15.60 9.45
CA GLU A 91 -1.61 15.23 8.42
C GLU A 91 -1.80 13.78 7.98
N GLU A 92 -1.93 12.86 8.94
CA GLU A 92 -2.19 11.43 8.65
C GLU A 92 -3.50 11.25 7.88
N LEU A 93 -4.54 11.98 8.29
CA LEU A 93 -5.84 11.97 7.61
C LEU A 93 -5.71 12.51 6.19
N LYS A 94 -4.99 13.61 5.98
CA LYS A 94 -4.78 14.20 4.66
C LYS A 94 -4.10 13.22 3.71
N ASP A 95 -3.08 12.49 4.17
CA ASP A 95 -2.35 11.53 3.34
C ASP A 95 -3.24 10.38 2.90
N ILE A 96 -3.97 9.74 3.82
CA ILE A 96 -4.86 8.62 3.48
C ILE A 96 -6.06 9.08 2.64
N VAL A 97 -6.71 10.21 2.98
CA VAL A 97 -7.85 10.74 2.22
C VAL A 97 -7.43 11.06 0.78
N SER A 98 -6.25 11.67 0.58
CA SER A 98 -5.77 12.01 -0.77
C SER A 98 -5.65 10.77 -1.64
N MET A 99 -5.08 9.69 -1.10
CA MET A 99 -4.94 8.41 -1.81
C MET A 99 -6.28 7.73 -2.06
N ARG A 100 -7.19 7.80 -1.10
CA ARG A 100 -8.56 7.28 -1.25
C ARG A 100 -9.32 7.98 -2.36
N ILE A 101 -9.31 9.32 -2.36
CA ILE A 101 -9.99 10.14 -3.39
C ILE A 101 -9.43 9.81 -4.77
N LEU A 102 -8.11 9.72 -4.91
CA LEU A 102 -7.46 9.32 -6.16
C LEU A 102 -7.97 7.94 -6.64
N THR A 103 -7.99 6.96 -5.74
CA THR A 103 -8.41 5.59 -6.07
C THR A 103 -9.87 5.54 -6.52
N VAL A 104 -10.77 6.22 -5.80
CA VAL A 104 -12.20 6.32 -6.18
C VAL A 104 -12.35 6.99 -7.53
N ALA A 105 -11.65 8.11 -7.75
CA ALA A 105 -11.70 8.82 -9.03
C ALA A 105 -11.22 7.94 -10.20
N GLN A 106 -10.17 7.14 -10.01
CA GLN A 106 -9.68 6.19 -11.00
C GLN A 106 -10.71 5.09 -11.31
N ILE A 107 -11.35 4.51 -10.29
CA ILE A 107 -12.40 3.50 -10.46
C ILE A 107 -13.60 4.09 -11.21
N ASP A 108 -14.07 5.27 -10.82
CA ASP A 108 -15.22 5.93 -11.43
C ASP A 108 -14.95 6.30 -12.90
N ALA A 109 -13.74 6.77 -13.20
CA ALA A 109 -13.30 7.02 -14.57
C ALA A 109 -13.29 5.73 -15.41
N ALA A 110 -12.67 4.66 -14.89
CA ALA A 110 -12.61 3.37 -15.58
C ALA A 110 -14.02 2.81 -15.86
N ARG A 111 -14.92 2.86 -14.87
CA ARG A 111 -16.34 2.47 -15.04
C ARG A 111 -17.05 3.30 -16.10
N SER A 112 -16.85 4.61 -16.10
CA SER A 112 -17.44 5.53 -17.08
C SER A 112 -16.97 5.23 -18.50
N LEU A 113 -15.70 4.81 -18.64
CA LEU A 113 -15.10 4.38 -19.90
C LEU A 113 -15.38 2.91 -20.25
N LYS A 114 -16.15 2.19 -19.42
CA LYS A 114 -16.42 0.74 -19.55
C LYS A 114 -15.15 -0.12 -19.61
N MET A 115 -14.11 0.32 -18.91
CA MET A 115 -12.88 -0.43 -18.73
C MET A 115 -13.06 -1.45 -17.60
N GLU A 116 -12.50 -2.64 -17.77
CA GLU A 116 -12.50 -3.70 -16.76
C GLU A 116 -11.28 -3.64 -15.82
N THR A 117 -10.29 -2.81 -16.18
CA THR A 117 -9.02 -2.65 -15.46
C THR A 117 -8.57 -1.19 -15.44
N LEU A 118 -7.70 -0.84 -14.50
CA LEU A 118 -7.07 0.48 -14.41
C LEU A 118 -5.86 0.64 -15.33
N ASN A 119 -5.33 -0.46 -15.88
CA ASN A 119 -4.24 -0.41 -16.83
C ASN A 119 -4.75 0.02 -18.21
N MET A 120 -4.22 1.14 -18.72
CA MET A 120 -4.46 1.60 -20.09
C MET A 120 -3.51 0.96 -21.13
N GLN A 121 -2.86 -0.16 -20.78
CA GLN A 121 -1.97 -0.89 -21.69
C GLN A 121 -2.74 -1.87 -22.57
#